data_AF-A0A1Q7GCD5-F1
#
_entry.id   AF-A0A1Q7GCD5-F1
#
_cell.length_a   1.000
_cell.length_b   1.000
_cell.length_c   1.000
_cell.angle_alpha   90.00
_cell.angle_beta   90.00
_cell.angle_gamma   90.00
#
_symmetry.space_group_name_H-M   'P 1'
#
loop_
_entity.id
_entity.type
_entity.pdbx_description
1 polymer ?
#
loop_
_entity_poly.entity_id
_entity_poly.type
_entity_poly.pdbx_seq_one_letter_code
_entity_poly.pdbx_strand_id
1 'polypeptide(L)'
;MRQRLSKTKTWIAITFVLLGAVLVFAVRKERASAGEFFTAPVDMGSLRTSVNATGAVQTVVTVQVGSQISGQILELYADYNSMVKRGQLLAKIDPRNFQAQVENAQASVAAAQARMIMPGNTFFGGASLGAGAASTLTEEDVQAMVREIQPGQTDDFLVRSLTDVAQASAQVTTLMTVLLGSIAAISLIVGGVGIMNIMLVSVTELISFAFATAIGIFFGYYPAHKAAALDPIDALRYE
;
A
#
# COMPACT_ATOMS: atom_id res chain seq x y z
N MET A 1 79.92 41.60 133.88
CA MET A 1 79.11 40.86 134.88
C MET A 1 77.79 40.47 134.21
N ARG A 2 77.47 39.16 134.13
CA ARG A 2 76.34 38.57 133.40
C ARG A 2 74.99 38.85 134.09
N GLN A 3 74.02 39.44 133.40
CA GLN A 3 72.63 39.48 133.86
C GLN A 3 71.84 38.29 133.30
N ARG A 4 71.36 37.44 134.22
CA ARG A 4 70.49 36.28 133.98
C ARG A 4 69.11 36.74 133.50
N LEU A 5 68.75 36.47 132.25
CA LEU A 5 67.34 36.48 131.82
C LEU A 5 66.62 35.26 132.43
N SER A 6 65.44 35.48 133.02
CA SER A 6 64.67 34.47 133.75
C SER A 6 64.06 33.41 132.81
N LYS A 7 63.98 32.15 133.29
CA LYS A 7 63.49 30.98 132.55
C LYS A 7 62.13 31.17 131.86
N THR A 8 61.32 32.13 132.30
CA THR A 8 60.00 32.46 131.75
C THR A 8 60.07 33.07 130.34
N LYS A 9 61.10 33.86 130.01
CA LYS A 9 61.24 34.46 128.67
C LYS A 9 61.63 33.43 127.60
N THR A 10 62.37 32.38 128.00
CA THR A 10 62.75 31.28 127.09
C THR A 10 61.56 30.41 126.73
N TRP A 11 60.63 30.16 127.67
CA TRP A 11 59.40 29.41 127.40
C TRP A 11 58.46 30.15 126.44
N ILE A 12 58.32 31.47 126.57
CA ILE A 12 57.51 32.30 125.66
C ILE A 12 58.05 32.24 124.22
N ALA A 13 59.38 32.29 124.05
CA ALA A 13 60.00 32.17 122.74
C ALA A 13 59.77 30.79 122.09
N ILE A 14 59.82 29.71 122.88
CA ILE A 14 59.56 28.35 122.39
C ILE A 14 58.10 28.19 121.96
N THR A 15 57.15 28.73 122.73
CA THR A 15 55.72 28.69 122.38
C THR A 15 55.46 29.45 121.07
N PHE A 16 56.08 30.61 120.87
CA PHE A 16 55.92 31.39 119.64
C PHE A 16 56.46 30.66 118.40
N VAL A 17 57.59 29.95 118.54
CA VAL A 17 58.17 29.15 117.45
C VAL A 17 57.30 27.94 117.12
N LEU A 18 56.77 27.26 118.12
CA LEU A 18 55.83 26.14 117.93
C LEU A 18 54.53 26.60 117.25
N LEU A 19 53.99 27.74 117.66
CA LEU A 19 52.76 28.29 117.07
C LEU A 19 53.01 28.75 115.61
N GLY A 20 54.17 29.33 115.33
CA GLY A 20 54.61 29.66 113.97
C GLY A 20 54.77 28.42 113.08
N ALA A 21 55.36 27.34 113.60
CA ALA A 21 55.52 26.10 112.85
C ALA A 21 54.18 25.43 112.50
N VAL A 22 53.23 25.44 113.45
CA VAL A 22 51.86 24.92 113.23
C VAL A 22 51.12 25.76 112.19
N LEU A 23 51.26 27.09 112.24
CA LEU A 23 50.62 27.99 111.27
C LEU A 23 51.18 27.78 109.86
N VAL A 24 52.50 27.62 109.71
CA VAL A 24 53.15 27.32 108.42
C VAL A 24 52.71 25.96 107.88
N PHE A 25 52.54 24.95 108.74
CA PHE A 25 52.10 23.62 108.32
C PHE A 25 50.63 23.62 107.86
N ALA A 26 49.76 24.36 108.56
CA ALA A 26 48.35 24.50 108.18
C ALA A 26 48.20 25.18 106.80
N VAL A 27 48.97 26.25 106.54
CA VAL A 27 48.95 26.96 105.25
C VAL A 27 49.55 26.12 104.10
N ARG A 28 50.52 25.24 104.38
CA ARG A 28 51.06 24.32 103.36
C ARG A 28 50.10 23.19 103.01
N LYS A 29 49.29 22.71 103.96
CA LYS A 29 48.34 21.61 103.72
C LYS A 29 47.23 22.03 102.76
N GLU A 30 46.75 23.27 102.82
CA GLU A 30 45.73 23.79 101.88
C GLU A 30 46.27 23.96 100.45
N ARG A 31 47.57 24.26 100.27
CA ARG A 31 48.18 24.40 98.95
C ARG A 31 48.46 23.06 98.24
N ALA A 32 48.40 21.94 98.95
CA ALA A 32 48.69 20.61 98.41
C ALA A 32 47.50 19.95 97.69
N SER A 33 46.30 20.55 97.71
CA SER A 33 45.10 19.99 97.07
C SER A 33 44.68 20.68 95.77
N ALA A 34 45.51 21.55 95.20
CA ALA A 34 45.29 22.03 93.84
C ALA A 34 45.87 21.01 92.85
N GLY A 35 45.01 20.10 92.36
CA GLY A 35 45.37 19.21 91.25
C GLY A 35 45.77 19.99 90.00
N GLU A 36 46.79 19.50 89.30
CA GLU A 36 47.35 20.14 88.12
C GLU A 36 46.43 19.91 86.91
N PHE A 37 45.72 20.95 86.47
CA PHE A 37 44.86 20.90 85.29
C PHE A 37 45.61 21.44 84.06
N PHE A 38 45.69 20.64 83.00
CA PHE A 38 46.16 21.10 81.71
C PHE A 38 45.02 21.80 80.97
N THR A 39 45.04 23.13 80.96
CA THR A 39 44.11 23.95 80.17
C THR A 39 44.77 24.39 78.87
N ALA A 40 44.05 24.26 77.76
CA ALA A 40 44.41 24.86 76.48
C ALA A 40 43.53 26.09 76.22
N PRO A 41 44.05 27.15 75.57
CA PRO A 41 43.23 28.29 75.16
C PRO A 41 42.20 27.83 74.12
N VAL A 42 40.97 28.32 74.25
CA VAL A 42 39.87 28.03 73.31
C VAL A 42 40.06 28.90 72.08
N ASP A 43 40.26 28.28 70.92
CA ASP A 43 40.46 28.96 69.65
C ASP A 43 39.13 29.04 68.87
N MET A 44 38.77 30.23 68.41
CA MET A 44 37.51 30.49 67.68
C MET A 44 37.79 30.56 66.18
N GLY A 45 37.40 29.52 65.45
CA GLY A 45 37.51 29.44 63.99
C GLY A 45 36.17 29.07 63.35
N SER A 46 35.95 29.46 62.09
CA SER A 46 34.74 29.10 61.36
C SER A 46 34.71 27.59 61.06
N LEU A 47 33.83 26.84 61.70
CA LEU A 47 33.62 25.43 61.42
C LEU A 47 32.80 25.29 60.12
N ARG A 48 33.45 24.92 59.02
CA ARG A 48 32.75 24.59 57.77
C ARG A 48 32.39 23.11 57.77
N THR A 49 31.22 22.80 58.30
CA THR A 49 30.64 21.45 58.24
C THR A 49 30.15 21.20 56.81
N SER A 50 30.99 20.61 55.97
CA SER A 50 30.56 20.14 54.65
C SER A 50 29.74 18.87 54.80
N VAL A 51 28.45 18.93 54.45
CA VAL A 51 27.62 17.72 54.32
C VAL A 51 27.94 17.11 52.95
N ASN A 52 28.72 16.03 52.95
CA ASN A 52 29.02 15.29 51.72
C ASN A 52 27.85 14.37 51.38
N ALA A 53 26.90 14.86 50.58
CA ALA A 53 25.86 14.05 49.96
C ALA A 53 26.34 13.60 48.58
N THR A 54 26.80 12.35 48.47
CA THR A 54 27.17 11.75 47.17
C THR A 54 25.92 11.17 46.53
N GLY A 55 25.35 11.88 45.57
CA GLY A 55 24.30 11.39 44.69
C GLY A 55 24.85 11.01 43.32
N ALA A 56 24.28 9.98 42.68
CA ALA A 56 24.60 9.68 41.28
C ALA A 56 23.96 10.75 40.39
N VAL A 57 24.76 11.40 39.54
CA VAL A 57 24.27 12.33 38.53
C VAL A 57 23.58 11.53 37.43
N GLN A 58 22.27 11.65 37.32
CA GLN A 58 21.48 11.04 36.24
C GLN A 58 21.13 12.10 35.20
N THR A 59 21.05 11.67 33.93
CA THR A 59 20.60 12.53 32.84
C THR A 59 19.12 12.85 33.01
N VAL A 60 18.73 14.11 32.83
CA VAL A 60 17.32 14.54 32.98
C VAL A 60 16.45 13.97 31.85
N VAL A 61 16.98 13.89 30.63
CA VAL A 61 16.31 13.30 29.47
C VAL A 61 17.36 12.62 28.59
N THR A 62 17.21 11.31 28.38
CA THR A 62 17.99 10.57 27.37
C THR A 62 17.05 10.17 26.25
N VAL A 63 17.36 10.58 25.02
CA VAL A 63 16.62 10.16 23.82
C VAL A 63 17.50 9.22 23.04
N GLN A 64 17.10 7.96 22.93
CA GLN A 64 17.75 7.00 22.05
C GLN A 64 17.30 7.29 20.61
N VAL A 65 18.19 7.86 19.81
CA VAL A 65 17.93 8.08 18.39
C VAL A 65 18.27 6.81 17.61
N GLY A 66 17.25 6.21 17.00
CA GLY A 66 17.37 5.06 16.11
C GLY A 66 16.65 5.33 14.79
N SER A 67 17.01 4.58 13.75
CA SER A 67 16.25 4.66 12.51
C SER A 67 14.94 3.91 12.64
N GLN A 68 13.81 4.55 12.29
CA GLN A 68 12.51 3.88 12.15
C GLN A 68 12.44 3.02 10.88
N ILE A 69 13.44 3.15 10.00
CA ILE A 69 13.47 2.52 8.67
C ILE A 69 14.84 1.87 8.47
N SER A 70 14.87 0.57 8.20
CA SER A 70 16.12 -0.12 7.85
C SER A 70 16.62 0.37 6.49
N GLY A 71 17.81 0.95 6.43
CA GLY A 71 18.41 1.47 5.20
C GLY A 71 19.87 1.85 5.38
N GLN A 72 20.57 2.11 4.28
CA GLN A 72 21.96 2.57 4.30
C GLN A 72 22.02 4.08 4.59
N ILE A 73 22.94 4.52 5.45
CA ILE A 73 23.16 5.95 5.73
C ILE A 73 23.92 6.56 4.54
N LEU A 74 23.35 7.57 3.92
CA LEU A 74 23.95 8.35 2.83
C LEU A 74 24.88 9.43 3.38
N GLU A 75 24.37 10.22 4.34
CA GLU A 75 25.09 11.34 4.94
C GLU A 75 24.83 11.38 6.46
N LEU A 76 25.86 11.70 7.24
CA LEU A 76 25.81 11.87 8.69
C LEU A 76 26.17 13.32 9.04
N TYR A 77 25.27 14.05 9.70
CA TYR A 77 25.43 15.48 10.02
C TYR A 77 25.75 15.74 11.49
N ALA A 78 25.65 14.73 12.36
CA ALA A 78 25.96 14.82 13.77
C ALA A 78 26.86 13.66 14.19
N ASP A 79 27.99 14.01 14.80
CA ASP A 79 28.97 13.05 15.32
C ASP A 79 28.84 12.91 16.85
N TYR A 80 29.56 11.95 17.42
CA TYR A 80 29.64 11.73 18.85
C TYR A 80 30.03 13.02 19.60
N ASN A 81 29.36 13.29 20.72
CA ASN A 81 29.55 14.49 21.55
C ASN A 81 29.20 15.83 20.87
N SER A 82 28.58 15.82 19.69
CA SER A 82 28.03 17.04 19.09
C SER A 82 26.73 17.47 19.79
N MET A 83 26.55 18.78 19.95
CA MET A 83 25.33 19.34 20.54
C MET A 83 24.28 19.49 19.44
N VAL A 84 23.14 18.82 19.61
CA VAL A 84 22.05 18.80 18.62
C VAL A 84 20.78 19.42 19.21
N LYS A 85 20.01 20.10 18.36
CA LYS A 85 18.73 20.72 18.75
C LYS A 85 17.55 19.83 18.36
N ARG A 86 16.41 20.01 19.03
CA ARG A 86 15.17 19.32 18.68
C ARG A 86 14.79 19.60 17.22
N GLY A 87 14.57 18.54 16.45
CA GLY A 87 14.20 18.63 15.03
C GLY A 87 15.37 18.78 14.06
N GLN A 88 16.61 18.81 14.54
CA GLN A 88 17.79 18.84 13.68
C GLN A 88 17.95 17.50 12.95
N LEU A 89 18.23 17.57 11.64
CA LEU A 89 18.56 16.40 10.83
C LEU A 89 19.92 15.84 11.28
N LEU A 90 19.94 14.59 11.73
CA LEU A 90 21.14 13.93 12.24
C LEU A 90 21.82 13.07 11.17
N ALA A 91 21.03 12.36 10.36
CA ALA A 91 21.50 11.50 9.29
C ALA A 91 20.45 11.42 8.18
N LYS A 92 20.90 11.23 6.94
CA LYS A 92 20.06 11.00 5.77
C LYS A 92 20.25 9.55 5.31
N ILE A 93 19.16 8.80 5.21
CA ILE A 93 19.15 7.41 4.70
C ILE A 93 18.95 7.46 3.18
N ASP A 94 19.55 6.51 2.44
CA ASP A 94 19.37 6.40 0.98
C ASP A 94 17.88 6.28 0.63
N PRO A 95 17.29 7.30 -0.04
CA PRO A 95 15.87 7.31 -0.33
C PRO A 95 15.51 6.55 -1.62
N ARG A 96 16.47 6.02 -2.40
CA ARG A 96 16.22 5.48 -3.75
C ARG A 96 15.09 4.45 -3.80
N ASN A 97 15.08 3.50 -2.88
CA ASN A 97 14.01 2.49 -2.81
C ASN A 97 12.65 3.09 -2.44
N PHE A 98 12.62 4.11 -1.59
CA PHE A 98 11.39 4.78 -1.18
C PHE A 98 10.87 5.75 -2.24
N GLN A 99 11.77 6.43 -2.94
CA GLN A 99 11.43 7.28 -4.10
C GLN A 99 10.83 6.43 -5.21
N ALA A 100 11.41 5.26 -5.52
CA ALA A 100 10.84 4.33 -6.47
C ALA A 100 9.43 3.84 -6.05
N GLN A 101 9.19 3.62 -4.75
CA GLN A 101 7.84 3.27 -4.26
C GLN A 101 6.85 4.43 -4.41
N VAL A 102 7.26 5.66 -4.09
CA VAL A 102 6.42 6.86 -4.24
C VAL A 102 6.12 7.12 -5.72
N GLU A 103 7.09 6.96 -6.60
CA GLU A 103 6.92 7.14 -8.04
C GLU A 103 5.95 6.09 -8.63
N ASN A 104 6.10 4.82 -8.25
CA ASN A 104 5.15 3.77 -8.63
C ASN A 104 3.73 4.05 -8.11
N ALA A 105 3.60 4.56 -6.88
CA ALA A 105 2.31 4.95 -6.31
C ALA A 105 1.72 6.16 -7.05
N GLN A 106 2.52 7.17 -7.37
CA GLN A 106 2.08 8.35 -8.12
C GLN A 106 1.65 7.97 -9.54
N ALA A 107 2.37 7.07 -10.21
CA ALA A 107 1.96 6.53 -11.51
C ALA A 107 0.61 5.80 -11.43
N SER A 108 0.34 5.08 -10.33
CA SER A 108 -0.96 4.43 -10.12
C SER A 108 -2.08 5.46 -9.92
N VAL A 109 -1.82 6.56 -9.21
CA VAL A 109 -2.76 7.66 -9.00
C VAL A 109 -3.01 8.40 -10.32
N ALA A 110 -1.96 8.69 -11.09
CA ALA A 110 -2.07 9.31 -12.41
C ALA A 110 -2.88 8.44 -13.38
N ALA A 111 -2.63 7.12 -13.39
CA ALA A 111 -3.41 6.17 -14.19
C ALA A 111 -4.89 6.11 -13.74
N ALA A 112 -5.15 6.18 -12.43
CA ALA A 112 -6.52 6.24 -11.90
C ALA A 112 -7.22 7.56 -12.24
N GLN A 113 -6.51 8.69 -12.18
CA GLN A 113 -7.02 10.00 -12.58
C GLN A 113 -7.30 10.07 -14.08
N ALA A 114 -6.44 9.49 -14.91
CA ALA A 114 -6.67 9.37 -16.35
C ALA A 114 -7.96 8.58 -16.66
N ARG A 115 -8.29 7.55 -15.88
CA ARG A 115 -9.58 6.83 -16.01
C ARG A 115 -10.80 7.67 -15.63
N MET A 116 -10.64 8.69 -14.77
CA MET A 116 -11.73 9.61 -14.43
C MET A 116 -11.95 10.67 -15.52
N ILE A 117 -10.90 11.07 -16.23
CA ILE A 117 -10.95 12.09 -17.28
C ILE A 117 -11.23 11.47 -18.66
N MET A 118 -11.14 10.14 -18.80
CA MET A 118 -11.59 9.45 -20.01
C MET A 118 -13.10 9.71 -20.25
N PRO A 119 -13.48 10.24 -21.43
CA PRO A 119 -14.88 10.51 -21.76
C PRO A 119 -15.67 9.20 -21.87
N GLY A 120 -16.80 9.12 -21.16
CA GLY A 120 -17.75 8.00 -21.26
C GLY A 120 -18.16 7.32 -19.95
N ASN A 121 -17.55 7.63 -18.80
CA ASN A 121 -17.95 7.06 -17.52
C ASN A 121 -18.83 8.03 -16.73
N THR A 122 -20.16 7.87 -16.82
CA THR A 122 -21.09 8.51 -15.88
C THR A 122 -21.01 7.82 -14.53
N PHE A 123 -20.47 8.50 -13.51
CA PHE A 123 -20.48 8.03 -12.13
C PHE A 123 -21.74 8.53 -11.41
N PHE A 124 -22.71 7.64 -11.18
CA PHE A 124 -23.80 7.88 -10.24
C PHE A 124 -23.85 6.73 -9.23
N GLY A 125 -23.63 7.01 -7.94
CA GLY A 125 -23.86 6.04 -6.85
C GLY A 125 -22.88 4.87 -6.73
N GLY A 126 -21.63 4.99 -7.20
CA GLY A 126 -20.57 4.00 -6.93
C GLY A 126 -20.59 2.72 -7.79
N ALA A 127 -21.56 2.56 -8.70
CA ALA A 127 -21.57 1.49 -9.68
C ALA A 127 -21.27 2.06 -11.08
N SER A 128 -20.18 1.62 -11.71
CA SER A 128 -19.87 1.96 -13.11
C SER A 128 -20.76 1.15 -14.06
N LEU A 129 -21.92 1.70 -14.38
CA LEU A 129 -22.87 1.12 -15.34
C LEU A 129 -23.15 2.18 -16.40
N GLY A 130 -22.52 2.09 -17.57
CA GLY A 130 -22.75 3.07 -18.62
C GLY A 130 -22.10 2.76 -19.95
N ALA A 131 -22.81 2.04 -20.81
CA ALA A 131 -22.74 2.24 -22.26
C ALA A 131 -23.61 3.47 -22.59
N GLY A 132 -23.08 4.67 -22.36
CA GLY A 132 -23.83 5.93 -22.48
C GLY A 132 -23.04 7.00 -23.23
N ALA A 133 -23.49 7.30 -24.45
CA ALA A 133 -22.88 8.22 -25.41
C ALA A 133 -23.04 9.71 -25.04
N ALA A 134 -22.52 10.14 -23.89
CA ALA A 134 -22.36 11.55 -23.57
C ALA A 134 -20.87 11.84 -23.33
N SER A 135 -20.20 12.27 -24.40
CA SER A 135 -18.86 12.86 -24.35
C SER A 135 -18.91 14.13 -23.50
N THR A 136 -18.37 14.08 -22.29
CA THR A 136 -18.21 15.26 -21.41
C THR A 136 -17.02 16.14 -21.79
N LEU A 137 -16.38 15.87 -22.93
CA LEU A 137 -15.28 16.66 -23.49
C LEU A 137 -15.75 17.22 -24.84
N THR A 138 -15.98 18.54 -24.88
CA THR A 138 -16.19 19.27 -26.13
C THR A 138 -14.86 19.51 -26.85
N GLU A 139 -14.86 19.65 -28.18
CA GLU A 139 -13.63 19.92 -28.96
C GLU A 139 -12.84 21.14 -28.45
N GLU A 140 -13.52 22.11 -27.81
CA GLU A 140 -12.90 23.27 -27.17
C GLU A 140 -12.06 22.92 -25.93
N ASP A 141 -12.46 21.92 -25.13
CA ASP A 141 -11.73 21.51 -23.92
C ASP A 141 -10.46 20.74 -24.27
N VAL A 142 -10.51 19.96 -25.36
CA VAL A 142 -9.34 19.24 -25.90
C VAL A 142 -8.30 20.24 -26.41
N GLN A 143 -8.72 21.32 -27.07
CA GLN A 143 -7.81 22.38 -27.51
C GLN A 143 -7.23 23.20 -26.33
N ALA A 144 -7.98 23.34 -25.23
CA ALA A 144 -7.47 23.96 -24.01
C ALA A 144 -6.35 23.12 -23.36
N MET A 145 -6.50 21.79 -23.31
CA MET A 145 -5.45 20.88 -22.81
C MET A 145 -4.19 20.89 -23.69
N VAL A 146 -4.35 20.98 -25.02
CA VAL A 146 -3.22 21.10 -25.97
C VAL A 146 -2.39 22.37 -25.72
N ARG A 147 -3.00 23.43 -25.18
CA ARG A 147 -2.32 24.70 -24.89
C ARG A 147 -1.42 24.65 -23.66
N GLU A 148 -1.54 23.63 -22.81
CA GLU A 148 -0.81 23.51 -21.54
C GLU A 148 0.41 22.54 -21.61
N ILE A 149 0.65 21.90 -22.76
CA ILE A 149 1.78 20.96 -22.91
C ILE A 149 3.06 21.70 -23.33
N GLN A 150 4.15 21.45 -22.59
CA GLN A 150 5.49 21.92 -22.93
C GLN A 150 5.97 21.34 -24.28
N PRO A 151 6.61 22.13 -25.14
CA PRO A 151 6.97 21.71 -26.50
C PRO A 151 8.11 20.68 -26.44
N GLY A 152 7.83 19.40 -26.75
CA GLY A 152 8.90 18.42 -26.91
C GLY A 152 8.57 16.92 -26.82
N GLN A 153 7.34 16.50 -26.50
CA GLN A 153 6.97 15.09 -26.61
C GLN A 153 6.27 14.80 -27.94
N THR A 154 6.65 13.70 -28.58
CA THR A 154 5.99 13.18 -29.78
C THR A 154 4.57 12.79 -29.44
N ASP A 155 3.59 13.46 -30.05
CA ASP A 155 2.16 13.19 -29.91
C ASP A 155 1.83 11.79 -30.42
N ASP A 156 1.80 10.82 -29.51
CA ASP A 156 1.33 9.46 -29.77
C ASP A 156 0.03 9.22 -28.96
N PHE A 157 -0.94 10.11 -29.13
CA PHE A 157 -2.25 10.00 -28.51
C PHE A 157 -3.24 9.38 -29.49
N LEU A 158 -3.52 8.09 -29.32
CA LEU A 158 -4.62 7.41 -30.01
C LEU A 158 -5.94 7.79 -29.32
N VAL A 159 -6.50 8.94 -29.69
CA VAL A 159 -7.86 9.33 -29.31
C VAL A 159 -8.83 8.38 -30.03
N ARG A 160 -9.15 7.26 -29.40
CA ARG A 160 -10.19 6.36 -29.87
C ARG A 160 -11.54 6.99 -29.55
N SER A 161 -12.17 7.59 -30.56
CA SER A 161 -13.54 8.05 -30.40
C SER A 161 -14.45 6.83 -30.22
N LEU A 162 -15.43 6.94 -29.33
CA LEU A 162 -16.50 5.95 -29.22
C LEU A 162 -17.25 5.80 -30.56
N THR A 163 -17.24 6.84 -31.41
CA THR A 163 -17.75 6.76 -32.78
C THR A 163 -16.93 5.82 -33.66
N ASP A 164 -15.61 5.76 -33.48
CA ASP A 164 -14.73 4.89 -34.28
C ASP A 164 -14.91 3.43 -33.87
N VAL A 165 -15.09 3.16 -32.57
CA VAL A 165 -15.41 1.81 -32.08
C VAL A 165 -16.82 1.40 -32.49
N ALA A 166 -17.80 2.30 -32.43
CA ALA A 166 -19.16 2.06 -32.91
C ALA A 166 -19.18 1.80 -34.42
N GLN A 167 -18.47 2.60 -35.22
CA GLN A 167 -18.34 2.41 -36.67
C GLN A 167 -17.57 1.14 -37.01
N ALA A 168 -16.50 0.81 -36.29
CA ALA A 168 -15.78 -0.45 -36.47
C ALA A 168 -16.69 -1.66 -36.19
N SER A 169 -17.51 -1.61 -35.14
CA SER A 169 -18.48 -2.68 -34.84
C SER A 169 -19.58 -2.79 -35.89
N ALA A 170 -20.06 -1.65 -36.41
CA ALA A 170 -21.04 -1.61 -37.49
C ALA A 170 -20.45 -2.14 -38.82
N GLN A 171 -19.18 -1.83 -39.09
CA GLN A 171 -18.47 -2.31 -40.27
C GLN A 171 -18.21 -3.82 -40.21
N VAL A 172 -17.82 -4.34 -39.04
CA VAL A 172 -17.68 -5.79 -38.82
C VAL A 172 -19.03 -6.50 -39.00
N THR A 173 -20.11 -5.93 -38.45
CA THR A 173 -21.46 -6.49 -38.61
C THR A 173 -21.88 -6.50 -40.08
N THR A 174 -21.66 -5.39 -40.79
CA THR A 174 -21.97 -5.28 -42.22
C THR A 174 -21.16 -6.27 -43.05
N LEU A 175 -19.87 -6.43 -42.75
CA LEU A 175 -19.02 -7.41 -43.43
C LEU A 175 -19.55 -8.84 -43.22
N MET A 176 -19.98 -9.19 -42.00
CA MET A 176 -20.58 -10.49 -41.71
C MET A 176 -21.91 -10.68 -42.47
N THR A 177 -22.77 -9.66 -42.49
CA THR A 177 -24.03 -9.72 -43.24
C THR A 177 -23.79 -9.92 -44.74
N VAL A 178 -22.83 -9.20 -45.33
CA VAL A 178 -22.47 -9.35 -46.75
C VAL A 178 -21.87 -10.73 -47.02
N LEU A 179 -21.02 -11.24 -46.13
CA LEU A 179 -20.41 -12.55 -46.29
C LEU A 179 -21.46 -13.66 -46.20
N LEU A 180 -22.31 -13.67 -45.17
CA LEU A 180 -23.40 -14.65 -45.04
C LEU A 180 -24.40 -14.51 -46.20
N GLY A 181 -24.74 -13.28 -46.60
CA GLY A 181 -25.64 -13.01 -47.71
C GLY A 181 -25.10 -13.55 -49.04
N SER A 182 -23.80 -13.41 -49.30
CA SER A 182 -23.19 -13.94 -50.52
C SER A 182 -23.17 -15.47 -50.55
N ILE A 183 -22.80 -16.13 -49.44
CA ILE A 183 -22.86 -17.59 -49.34
C ILE A 183 -24.30 -18.07 -49.50
N ALA A 184 -25.26 -17.44 -48.83
CA ALA A 184 -26.67 -17.79 -48.94
C ALA A 184 -27.20 -17.62 -50.38
N ALA A 185 -26.81 -16.55 -51.08
CA ALA A 185 -27.18 -16.32 -52.47
C ALA A 185 -26.63 -17.41 -53.41
N ILE A 186 -25.36 -17.79 -53.25
CA ILE A 186 -24.74 -18.86 -54.03
C ILE A 186 -25.43 -20.21 -53.74
N SER A 187 -25.67 -20.52 -52.46
CA SER A 187 -26.36 -21.75 -52.07
C SER A 187 -27.78 -21.81 -52.61
N LEU A 188 -28.51 -20.69 -52.65
CA LEU A 188 -29.85 -20.64 -53.22
C LEU A 188 -29.84 -20.92 -54.72
N ILE A 189 -28.88 -20.38 -55.46
CA ILE A 189 -28.76 -20.61 -56.91
C ILE A 189 -28.38 -22.06 -57.19
N VAL A 190 -27.34 -22.59 -56.54
CA VAL A 190 -26.87 -23.97 -56.77
C VAL A 190 -27.92 -24.98 -56.32
N GLY A 191 -28.54 -24.75 -55.16
CA GLY A 191 -29.65 -25.58 -54.66
C GLY A 191 -30.87 -25.51 -55.56
N GLY A 192 -31.23 -24.31 -56.05
CA GLY A 192 -32.34 -24.10 -56.98
C GLY A 192 -32.13 -24.82 -58.31
N VAL A 193 -30.93 -24.72 -58.90
CA VAL A 193 -30.57 -25.43 -60.13
C VAL A 193 -30.59 -26.95 -59.90
N GLY A 194 -30.07 -27.42 -58.77
CA GLY A 194 -30.06 -28.84 -58.41
C GLY A 194 -31.48 -29.41 -58.25
N ILE A 195 -32.33 -28.73 -57.49
CA ILE A 195 -33.73 -29.13 -57.30
C ILE A 195 -34.48 -29.07 -58.63
N MET A 196 -34.26 -28.04 -59.44
CA MET A 196 -34.89 -27.92 -60.76
C MET A 196 -34.51 -29.10 -61.67
N ASN A 197 -33.24 -29.51 -61.68
CA ASN A 197 -32.78 -30.63 -62.52
C ASN A 197 -33.34 -31.98 -62.03
N ILE A 198 -33.31 -32.24 -60.72
CA ILE A 198 -33.90 -33.45 -60.13
C ILE A 198 -35.41 -33.50 -60.41
N MET A 199 -36.10 -32.36 -60.25
CA MET A 199 -37.53 -32.24 -60.53
C MET A 199 -37.85 -32.48 -62.00
N LEU A 200 -37.05 -31.96 -62.92
CA LEU A 200 -37.27 -32.15 -64.37
C LEU A 200 -37.15 -33.63 -64.75
N VAL A 201 -36.09 -34.32 -64.32
CA VAL A 201 -35.88 -35.74 -64.63
C VAL A 201 -37.06 -36.58 -64.13
N SER A 202 -37.48 -36.41 -62.87
CA SER A 202 -38.58 -37.18 -62.29
C SER A 202 -39.92 -36.97 -63.02
N VAL A 203 -40.24 -35.73 -63.42
CA VAL A 203 -41.48 -35.45 -64.16
C VAL A 203 -41.40 -36.01 -65.58
N THR A 204 -40.25 -35.92 -66.25
CA THR A 204 -40.08 -36.51 -67.58
C THR A 204 -40.12 -38.04 -67.58
N GLU A 205 -39.59 -38.69 -66.55
CA GLU A 205 -39.68 -40.14 -66.37
C GLU A 205 -41.14 -40.58 -66.15
N LEU A 206 -41.89 -39.85 -65.31
CA LEU A 206 -43.31 -40.13 -65.08
C LEU A 206 -44.15 -39.99 -66.35
N ILE A 207 -43.94 -38.92 -67.12
CA ILE A 207 -44.64 -38.70 -68.39
C ILE A 207 -44.30 -39.83 -69.38
N SER A 208 -43.02 -40.19 -69.48
CA SER A 208 -42.57 -41.28 -70.36
C SER A 208 -43.18 -42.62 -69.96
N PHE A 209 -43.23 -42.92 -68.67
CA PHE A 209 -43.84 -44.13 -68.12
C PHE A 209 -45.35 -44.16 -68.36
N ALA A 210 -46.05 -43.05 -68.09
CA ALA A 210 -47.49 -42.94 -68.32
C ALA A 210 -47.83 -43.11 -69.80
N PHE A 211 -47.03 -42.52 -70.70
CA PHE A 211 -47.21 -42.64 -72.13
C PHE A 211 -46.96 -44.07 -72.64
N ALA A 212 -45.86 -44.71 -72.20
CA ALA A 212 -45.55 -46.09 -72.55
C ALA A 212 -46.64 -47.06 -72.08
N THR A 213 -47.13 -46.86 -70.85
CA THR A 213 -48.22 -47.65 -70.26
C THR A 213 -49.53 -47.41 -71.01
N ALA A 214 -49.86 -46.15 -71.34
CA ALA A 214 -51.06 -45.82 -72.10
C ALA A 214 -51.06 -46.45 -73.49
N ILE A 215 -49.94 -46.39 -74.22
CA ILE A 215 -49.80 -47.05 -75.52
C ILE A 215 -49.88 -48.57 -75.38
N GLY A 216 -49.16 -49.16 -74.43
CA GLY A 216 -49.17 -50.60 -74.20
C GLY A 216 -50.57 -51.14 -73.87
N ILE A 217 -51.30 -50.44 -72.99
CA ILE A 217 -52.68 -50.78 -72.66
C ILE A 217 -53.59 -50.53 -73.87
N PHE A 218 -53.50 -49.40 -74.55
CA PHE A 218 -54.37 -49.09 -75.68
C PHE A 218 -54.24 -50.11 -76.80
N PHE A 219 -53.01 -50.40 -77.24
CA PHE A 219 -52.75 -51.37 -78.31
C PHE A 219 -52.83 -52.82 -77.87
N GLY A 220 -52.74 -53.14 -76.58
CA GLY A 220 -53.00 -54.50 -76.09
C GLY A 220 -54.50 -54.76 -75.90
N TYR A 221 -55.19 -53.83 -75.24
CA TYR A 221 -56.61 -53.95 -74.88
C TYR A 221 -57.54 -53.80 -76.07
N TYR A 222 -57.32 -52.80 -76.96
CA TYR A 222 -58.22 -52.55 -78.09
C TYR A 222 -58.39 -53.76 -79.03
N PRO A 223 -57.32 -54.39 -79.56
CA PRO A 223 -57.48 -55.58 -80.39
C PRO A 223 -57.96 -56.79 -79.59
N ALA A 224 -57.53 -56.98 -78.33
CA ALA A 224 -57.97 -58.11 -77.52
C ALA A 224 -59.48 -58.06 -77.24
N HIS A 225 -60.00 -56.87 -76.91
CA HIS A 225 -61.43 -56.66 -76.69
C HIS A 225 -62.22 -56.85 -77.98
N LYS A 226 -61.70 -56.35 -79.12
CA LYS A 226 -62.33 -56.56 -80.43
C LYS A 226 -62.33 -58.04 -80.84
N ALA A 227 -61.27 -58.79 -80.56
CA ALA A 227 -61.18 -60.22 -80.85
C ALA A 227 -62.14 -61.06 -79.98
N ALA A 228 -62.26 -60.72 -78.69
CA ALA A 228 -63.13 -61.43 -77.75
C ALA A 228 -64.63 -61.22 -78.01
N ALA A 229 -65.01 -60.14 -78.68
CA ALA A 229 -66.39 -59.83 -79.02
C ALA A 229 -66.88 -60.45 -80.35
N LEU A 230 -66.00 -61.14 -81.08
CA LEU A 230 -66.39 -61.88 -82.29
C LEU A 230 -67.02 -63.22 -81.90
N ASP A 231 -68.12 -63.57 -82.58
CA ASP A 231 -68.79 -64.85 -82.33
C ASP A 231 -67.84 -66.02 -82.68
N PRO A 232 -67.78 -67.10 -81.87
CA PRO A 232 -66.84 -68.21 -82.05
C PRO A 232 -66.93 -68.88 -83.43
N ILE A 233 -68.09 -68.75 -84.10
CA ILE A 233 -68.36 -69.32 -85.42
C ILE A 233 -67.56 -68.59 -86.52
N ASP A 234 -67.35 -67.27 -86.41
CA ASP A 234 -66.58 -66.50 -87.40
C ASP A 234 -65.07 -66.76 -87.30
N ALA A 235 -64.56 -67.20 -86.14
CA ALA A 235 -63.16 -67.54 -85.94
C ALA A 235 -62.73 -68.83 -86.66
N LEU A 236 -63.66 -69.77 -86.87
CA LEU A 236 -63.43 -71.02 -87.61
C LEU A 236 -63.60 -70.87 -89.12
N ARG A 237 -64.05 -69.71 -89.60
CA ARG A 237 -64.31 -69.45 -91.03
C ARG A 237 -63.06 -69.04 -91.81
N TYR A 238 -61.99 -68.67 -91.12
CA TYR A 238 -60.73 -68.20 -91.71
C TYR A 238 -59.52 -69.13 -91.43
N GLU A 239 -59.77 -70.37 -91.00
CA GLU A 239 -58.85 -71.49 -91.27
C GLU A 239 -59.09 -72.02 -92.68
#